data_AF-A0A6S4QIT9-F1
#
_entry.id   AF-A0A6S4QIT9-F1
#
_cell.length_a   1.000
_cell.length_b   1.000
_cell.length_c   1.000
_cell.angle_alpha   90.00
_cell.angle_beta   90.00
_cell.angle_gamma   90.00
#
_symmetry.space_group_name_H-M   'P 1'
#
loop_
_entity.id
_entity.type
_entity.pdbx_description
1 polymer ?
#
loop_
_entity_poly.entity_id
_entity_poly.type
_entity_poly.pdbx_seq_one_letter_code
_entity_poly.pdbx_strand_id
1 'polypeptide(L)'
;MPNIKASIIDLRKTQKRSAYNRNIRSQVRTATKKLRLLLEDKKNISPATLPELTTHLKSLYKIVDKSVQKGVLKKNTGIRKKSTFAKKISQIQLQLQAHKNTSPKETPPASAKQ
;
A
#
# COMPACT_ATOMS: atom_id res chain seq x y z
N MET A 1 31.24 -1.69 27.26
CA MET A 1 30.21 -2.69 27.66
C MET A 1 29.50 -2.15 28.89
N PRO A 2 28.24 -2.54 29.16
CA PRO A 2 27.58 -2.14 30.39
C PRO A 2 28.23 -2.86 31.58
N ASN A 3 28.58 -2.12 32.63
CA ASN A 3 29.22 -2.67 33.82
C ASN A 3 28.21 -3.05 34.91
N ILE A 4 27.04 -2.39 34.91
CA ILE A 4 25.94 -2.65 35.86
C ILE A 4 25.12 -3.85 35.36
N LYS A 5 24.80 -4.79 36.26
CA LYS A 5 24.04 -6.01 35.96
C LYS A 5 22.73 -5.72 35.20
N ALA A 6 21.97 -4.72 35.66
CA ALA A 6 20.73 -4.30 35.01
C ALA A 6 20.95 -3.89 33.55
N SER A 7 21.99 -3.08 33.29
CA SER A 7 22.33 -2.61 31.95
C SER A 7 22.78 -3.74 31.01
N ILE A 8 23.48 -4.76 31.52
CA ILE A 8 23.85 -5.96 30.73
C ILE A 8 22.59 -6.72 30.28
N ILE A 9 21.63 -6.89 31.19
CA ILE A 9 20.36 -7.58 30.91
C ILE A 9 19.54 -6.80 29.88
N ASP A 10 19.46 -5.48 30.03
CA ASP A 10 18.71 -4.63 29.11
C ASP A 10 19.33 -4.58 27.72
N LEU A 11 20.66 -4.62 27.62
CA LEU A 11 21.35 -4.74 26.34
C LEU A 11 20.96 -6.05 25.63
N ARG A 12 20.97 -7.18 26.34
CA ARG A 12 20.55 -8.49 25.79
C ARG A 12 19.09 -8.48 25.34
N LYS A 13 18.19 -7.92 26.14
CA LYS A 13 16.76 -7.77 25.78
C LYS A 13 16.58 -6.89 24.54
N THR A 14 17.32 -5.78 24.48
CA THR A 14 17.25 -4.81 23.38
C THR A 14 17.74 -5.42 22.08
N GLN A 15 18.82 -6.19 22.09
CA GLN A 15 19.30 -6.92 20.91
C GLN A 15 18.24 -7.85 20.34
N LYS A 16 17.61 -8.69 21.20
CA LYS A 16 16.54 -9.61 20.79
C LYS A 16 15.33 -8.85 20.20
N ARG A 17 14.86 -7.81 20.89
CA ARG A 17 13.73 -6.98 20.42
C ARG A 17 14.05 -6.26 19.12
N SER A 18 15.28 -5.77 18.96
CA SER A 18 15.73 -5.04 17.77
C SER A 18 15.78 -5.95 16.55
N ALA A 19 16.29 -7.19 16.70
CA ALA A 19 16.30 -8.18 15.63
C ALA A 19 14.87 -8.52 15.15
N TYR A 20 13.96 -8.79 16.09
CA TYR A 20 12.54 -9.04 15.77
C TYR A 20 11.87 -7.85 15.06
N ASN A 21 12.04 -6.64 15.62
CA ASN A 21 11.46 -5.42 15.05
C ASN A 21 12.05 -5.10 13.68
N ARG A 22 13.34 -5.38 13.44
CA ARG A 22 13.98 -5.21 12.13
C ARG A 22 13.30 -6.04 11.05
N ASN A 23 12.97 -7.30 11.36
CA ASN A 23 12.28 -8.20 10.42
C ASN A 23 10.87 -7.71 10.09
N ILE A 24 10.10 -7.26 11.08
CA ILE A 24 8.76 -6.72 10.82
C ILE A 24 8.82 -5.42 10.01
N ARG A 25 9.75 -4.52 10.35
CA ARG A 25 9.95 -3.27 9.60
C ARG A 25 10.40 -3.54 8.17
N SER A 26 11.25 -4.54 7.94
CA SER A 26 11.68 -4.92 6.58
C SER A 26 10.52 -5.48 5.77
N GLN A 27 9.65 -6.33 6.34
CA GLN A 27 8.44 -6.82 5.68
C GLN A 27 7.52 -5.67 5.22
N VAL A 28 7.26 -4.70 6.10
CA VAL A 28 6.47 -3.51 5.74
C VAL A 28 7.14 -2.72 4.61
N ARG A 29 8.46 -2.53 4.66
CA ARG A 29 9.22 -1.83 3.61
C ARG A 29 9.14 -2.56 2.28
N THR A 30 9.28 -3.89 2.28
CA THR A 30 9.21 -4.72 1.07
C THR A 30 7.82 -4.65 0.44
N ALA A 31 6.76 -4.81 1.24
CA ALA A 31 5.38 -4.67 0.74
C ALA A 31 5.11 -3.28 0.16
N THR A 32 5.60 -2.24 0.85
CA THR A 32 5.52 -0.84 0.39
C THR A 32 6.26 -0.65 -0.95
N LYS A 33 7.47 -1.24 -1.09
CA LYS A 33 8.30 -1.11 -2.29
C LYS A 33 7.65 -1.78 -3.49
N LYS A 34 7.13 -3.01 -3.33
CA LYS A 34 6.43 -3.73 -4.40
C LYS A 34 5.27 -2.91 -4.97
N LEU A 35 4.42 -2.38 -4.08
CA LEU A 35 3.26 -1.58 -4.48
C LEU A 35 3.69 -0.26 -5.14
N ARG A 36 4.77 0.37 -4.65
CA ARG A 36 5.32 1.58 -5.27
C ARG A 36 5.84 1.32 -6.69
N LEU A 37 6.60 0.25 -6.92
CA LEU A 37 7.13 -0.09 -8.24
C LEU A 37 6.01 -0.32 -9.25
N LEU A 38 4.98 -1.09 -8.88
CA LEU A 38 3.81 -1.32 -9.71
C LEU A 38 3.06 -0.02 -10.09
N LEU A 39 3.10 1.00 -9.23
CA LEU A 39 2.49 2.30 -9.48
C LEU A 39 3.38 3.24 -10.32
N GLU A 40 4.71 3.06 -10.27
CA GLU A 40 5.68 3.86 -11.03
C GLU A 40 5.76 3.40 -12.50
N ASP A 41 5.50 2.12 -12.76
CA ASP A 41 5.43 1.54 -14.09
C ASP A 41 4.17 2.00 -14.85
N LYS A 42 4.20 3.23 -15.39
CA LYS A 42 3.10 3.85 -16.12
C LYS A 42 2.56 3.02 -17.29
N LYS A 43 3.40 2.17 -17.90
CA LYS A 43 3.02 1.27 -18.99
C LYS A 43 2.06 0.15 -18.54
N ASN A 44 2.06 -0.18 -17.25
CA ASN A 44 1.26 -1.25 -16.69
C ASN A 44 -0.07 -0.77 -16.10
N ILE A 45 -0.40 0.53 -16.18
CA ILE A 45 -1.67 1.05 -15.66
C ILE A 45 -2.75 0.79 -16.72
N SER A 46 -3.18 -0.47 -16.78
CA SER A 46 -4.24 -1.00 -17.63
C SER A 46 -5.33 -1.58 -16.72
N PRO A 47 -6.61 -1.64 -17.17
CA PRO A 47 -7.66 -2.33 -16.40
C PRO A 47 -7.27 -3.75 -15.93
N ALA A 48 -6.38 -4.43 -16.67
CA ALA A 48 -5.91 -5.78 -16.33
C ALA A 48 -5.01 -5.86 -15.08
N THR A 49 -4.37 -4.76 -14.65
CA THR A 49 -3.45 -4.75 -13.49
C THR A 49 -4.11 -4.28 -12.20
N LEU A 50 -5.35 -3.76 -12.27
CA LEU A 50 -6.15 -3.41 -11.10
C LEU A 50 -6.31 -4.58 -10.10
N PRO A 51 -6.60 -5.83 -10.53
CA PRO A 51 -6.70 -6.96 -9.62
C PRO A 51 -5.40 -7.19 -8.85
N GLU A 52 -4.26 -7.15 -9.55
CA GLU A 52 -2.94 -7.32 -8.94
C GLU A 52 -2.65 -6.21 -7.91
N LEU A 53 -2.90 -4.95 -8.25
CA LEU A 53 -2.77 -3.82 -7.32
C LEU A 53 -3.63 -4.01 -6.05
N THR A 54 -4.87 -4.47 -6.20
CA THR A 54 -5.76 -4.71 -5.04
C THR A 54 -5.25 -5.85 -4.15
N THR A 55 -4.70 -6.92 -4.73
CA THR A 55 -4.14 -8.03 -3.95
C THR A 55 -2.90 -7.59 -3.15
N HIS A 56 -2.01 -6.81 -3.76
CA HIS A 56 -0.86 -6.22 -3.07
C HIS A 56 -1.28 -5.22 -1.98
N LEU A 57 -2.33 -4.43 -2.21
CA LEU A 57 -2.87 -3.53 -1.20
C LEU A 57 -3.46 -4.31 -0.01
N LYS A 58 -4.20 -5.40 -0.24
CA LYS A 58 -4.69 -6.28 0.82
C LYS A 58 -3.54 -6.89 1.63
N SER A 59 -2.48 -7.34 0.96
CA SER A 59 -1.28 -7.87 1.61
C SER A 59 -0.58 -6.80 2.47
N LEU A 60 -0.44 -5.58 1.94
CA LEU A 60 0.10 -4.45 2.68
C LEU A 60 -0.72 -4.17 3.96
N TYR A 61 -2.05 -4.17 3.86
CA TYR A 61 -2.93 -3.94 5.02
C TYR A 61 -2.72 -5.00 6.09
N LYS A 62 -2.72 -6.28 5.70
CA LYS A 62 -2.48 -7.40 6.61
C LYS A 62 -1.14 -7.26 7.36
N ILE A 63 -0.07 -6.88 6.67
CA ILE A 63 1.25 -6.72 7.28
C ILE A 63 1.28 -5.49 8.21
N VAL A 64 0.71 -4.36 7.77
CA VAL A 64 0.69 -3.12 8.54
C VAL A 64 -0.11 -3.28 9.83
N ASP A 65 -1.29 -3.91 9.76
CA ASP A 65 -2.13 -4.09 10.94
C ASP A 65 -1.51 -5.02 11.97
N LYS A 66 -0.93 -6.13 11.52
CA LYS A 66 -0.14 -6.99 12.38
C LYS A 66 1.03 -6.23 13.03
N SER A 67 1.70 -5.36 12.27
CA SER A 67 2.81 -4.56 12.79
C SER A 67 2.37 -3.53 13.83
N VAL A 68 1.16 -2.97 13.68
CA VAL A 68 0.54 -2.05 14.66
C VAL A 68 0.11 -2.81 15.92
N GLN A 69 -0.54 -3.97 15.76
CA GLN A 69 -0.96 -4.82 16.87
C GLN A 69 0.23 -5.30 17.71
N LYS A 70 1.37 -5.61 17.06
CA LYS A 70 2.63 -5.98 17.74
C LYS A 70 3.41 -4.78 18.31
N GLY A 71 2.90 -3.55 18.19
CA GLY A 71 3.53 -2.35 18.74
C GLY A 71 4.81 -1.89 18.02
N VAL A 72 5.14 -2.49 16.86
CA VAL A 72 6.34 -2.13 16.09
C VAL A 72 6.14 -0.80 15.34
N LEU A 73 4.91 -0.54 14.90
CA LEU A 73 4.49 0.71 14.28
C LEU A 73 3.46 1.43 15.17
N LYS A 74 3.59 2.76 15.28
CA LYS A 74 2.55 3.60 15.88
C LYS A 74 1.28 3.57 15.02
N LYS A 75 0.10 3.67 15.67
CA LYS A 75 -1.22 3.66 15.02
C LYS A 75 -1.30 4.63 13.82
N ASN A 76 -0.90 5.88 14.03
CA ASN A 76 -0.94 6.92 12.99
C ASN A 76 -0.02 6.60 11.81
N THR A 77 1.15 5.98 12.05
CA THR A 77 2.05 5.56 10.98
C THR A 77 1.44 4.45 10.13
N GLY A 78 0.73 3.51 10.75
CA GLY A 78 -0.04 2.49 10.05
C GLY A 78 -1.15 3.11 9.18
N ILE A 79 -1.95 4.00 9.76
CA ILE A 79 -3.05 4.70 9.07
C ILE A 79 -2.53 5.48 7.85
N ARG A 80 -1.45 6.26 8.01
CA ARG A 80 -0.84 7.01 6.89
C ARG A 80 -0.43 6.08 5.77
N LYS A 81 0.29 5.00 6.07
CA LYS A 81 0.72 4.02 5.06
C LYS A 81 -0.45 3.44 4.28
N LYS A 82 -1.55 3.08 4.95
CA LYS A 82 -2.76 2.60 4.29
C LYS A 82 -3.38 3.66 3.39
N SER A 83 -3.62 4.85 3.95
CA SER A 83 -4.29 5.95 3.27
C SER A 83 -3.54 6.41 2.02
N THR A 84 -2.21 6.52 2.08
CA THR A 84 -1.40 6.99 0.94
C THR A 84 -1.58 6.10 -0.29
N PHE A 85 -1.56 4.77 -0.13
CA PHE A 85 -1.72 3.87 -1.28
C PHE A 85 -3.17 3.75 -1.73
N ALA A 86 -4.13 3.74 -0.80
CA ALA A 86 -5.54 3.72 -1.14
C ALA A 86 -5.93 4.91 -2.03
N LYS A 87 -5.49 6.12 -1.67
CA LYS A 87 -5.75 7.34 -2.43
C LYS A 87 -5.17 7.26 -3.85
N LYS A 88 -3.93 6.78 -3.99
CA LYS A 88 -3.28 6.63 -5.30
C LYS A 88 -4.03 5.66 -6.22
N ILE A 89 -4.41 4.49 -5.71
CA ILE A 89 -5.15 3.49 -6.49
C ILE A 89 -6.54 4.01 -6.86
N SER A 90 -7.24 4.65 -5.92
CA SER A 90 -8.56 5.25 -6.18
C SER A 90 -8.50 6.34 -7.25
N GLN A 91 -7.45 7.19 -7.23
CA GLN A 91 -7.25 8.21 -8.26
C GLN A 91 -7.05 7.60 -9.65
N ILE A 92 -6.24 6.54 -9.75
CA ILE A 92 -6.02 5.80 -11.00
C ILE A 92 -7.33 5.19 -11.49
N GLN A 93 -8.10 4.58 -10.59
CA GLN A 93 -9.40 3.99 -10.94
C GLN A 93 -10.38 5.06 -11.47
N LEU A 94 -10.41 6.24 -10.83
CA LEU A 94 -11.25 7.36 -11.28
C LEU A 94 -10.82 7.88 -12.66
N GLN A 95 -9.52 7.99 -12.91
CA GLN A 95 -8.98 8.36 -14.23
C GLN A 95 -9.41 7.36 -15.32
N LEU A 96 -9.26 6.05 -15.06
CA LEU A 96 -9.69 5.00 -15.99
C LEU A 96 -11.20 5.02 -16.26
N GLN A 97 -12.01 5.35 -15.26
CA GLN A 97 -13.46 5.49 -15.40
C GLN A 97 -13.85 6.74 -16.20
N ALA A 98 -13.16 7.87 -15.99
CA ALA A 98 -13.40 9.11 -16.72
C ALA A 98 -13.22 8.93 -18.23
N HIS A 99 -12.18 8.22 -18.67
CA HIS A 99 -11.96 7.92 -20.09
C HIS A 99 -13.06 7.06 -20.73
N LYS A 100 -13.77 6.22 -19.96
CA LYS A 100 -14.90 5.42 -20.48
C LYS A 100 -16.18 6.23 -20.68
N ASN A 101 -16.36 7.31 -19.90
CA ASN A 101 -17.60 8.11 -19.92
C ASN A 101 -17.55 9.28 -20.92
N THR A 102 -16.41 9.53 -21.57
CA THR A 102 -16.20 10.62 -22.54
C THR A 102 -16.20 10.14 -24.00
N SER A 103 -16.78 8.98 -24.32
CA SER A 103 -17.12 8.63 -25.71
C SER A 103 -18.35 9.43 -26.15
N PRO A 104 -18.37 10.05 -27.34
CA PRO A 104 -19.49 10.87 -27.78
C PRO A 104 -20.74 10.00 -27.82
N LYS A 105 -21.77 10.44 -27.11
CA LYS A 105 -23.13 9.91 -27.23
C LYS A 105 -23.49 10.08 -28.70
N GLU A 106 -23.45 9.00 -29.47
CA GLU A 106 -23.89 8.99 -30.87
C GLU A 106 -25.25 9.67 -30.90
N THR A 107 -25.31 10.82 -31.58
CA THR A 107 -26.57 11.47 -31.93
C THR A 107 -27.43 10.39 -32.57
N PRO A 108 -28.62 10.07 -32.03
CA PRO A 108 -29.51 9.11 -32.67
C PRO A 108 -29.72 9.56 -34.13
N PRO A 109 -29.74 8.63 -35.11
CA PRO A 109 -29.95 9.01 -36.49
C PRO A 109 -31.25 9.81 -36.52
N ALA A 110 -31.16 11.07 -36.93
CA ALA A 110 -32.32 11.90 -37.13
C ALA A 110 -33.24 11.11 -38.07
N SER A 111 -34.38 10.69 -37.53
CA SER A 111 -35.43 10.02 -38.25
C SER A 111 -35.73 10.83 -39.51
N ALA A 112 -35.35 10.29 -40.67
CA ALA A 112 -35.81 10.76 -41.95
C ALA A 112 -37.34 10.62 -41.94
N LYS A 113 -38.02 11.75 -41.69
CA LYS A 113 -39.45 11.86 -41.95
C LYS A 113 -39.65 11.77 -43.47
N GLN A 114 -40.74 11.07 -43.81
CA GLN A 114 -41.26 10.82 -45.15
C GLN A 114 -41.34 12.07 -46.01
#